data_AF-A0A518AUU1-F1
#
_entry.id   AF-A0A518AUU1-F1
#
_cell.length_a   1.000
_cell.length_b   1.000
_cell.length_c   1.000
_cell.angle_alpha   90.00
_cell.angle_beta   90.00
_cell.angle_gamma   90.00
#
_symmetry.space_group_name_H-M   'P 1'
#
loop_
_entity.id
_entity.type
_entity.pdbx_description
1 polymer ?
#
loop_
_entity_poly.entity_id
_entity_poly.type
_entity_poly.pdbx_seq_one_letter_code
_entity_poly.pdbx_strand_id
1 'polypeptide(L)'
;MGSDIKSILDRINEIVATTNTTDFIVHSFAGDSLLLIGSFDLCYYHELEIRFHDVSYIGLTVYALNSPRLTVASEKERKAHAHLELDDDDVLFRVHVDPSLKGGHVYYVAAKRVSISEDIVYH
;
A
#
# COMPACT_ATOMS: atom_id res chain seq x y z
N MET A 1 -15.27 8.76 9.23
CA MET A 1 -14.47 8.54 8.00
C MET A 1 -13.01 8.15 8.30
N GLY A 2 -12.35 8.65 9.35
CA GLY A 2 -10.97 8.24 9.69
C GLY A 2 -10.81 6.90 10.43
N SER A 3 -11.87 6.34 11.03
CA SER A 3 -11.81 5.05 11.75
C SER A 3 -11.50 3.87 10.83
N ASP A 4 -12.09 3.89 9.63
CA ASP A 4 -12.15 2.72 8.76
C ASP A 4 -10.81 2.50 8.06
N ILE A 5 -10.19 3.60 7.57
CA ILE A 5 -8.85 3.55 6.97
C ILE A 5 -7.84 3.03 7.99
N LYS A 6 -7.85 3.56 9.21
CA LYS A 6 -6.91 3.12 10.24
C LYS A 6 -7.07 1.63 10.54
N SER A 7 -8.31 1.14 10.71
CA SER A 7 -8.54 -0.30 10.92
C SER A 7 -8.08 -1.17 9.75
N ILE A 8 -8.25 -0.71 8.51
CA ILE A 8 -7.79 -1.43 7.33
C ILE A 8 -6.25 -1.48 7.30
N LEU A 9 -5.57 -0.36 7.54
CA LEU A 9 -4.12 -0.32 7.59
C LEU A 9 -3.55 -1.17 8.72
N ASP A 10 -4.17 -1.15 9.90
CA ASP A 10 -3.78 -1.99 11.02
C ASP A 10 -3.94 -3.48 10.66
N ARG A 11 -5.03 -3.86 9.97
CA ARG A 11 -5.24 -5.22 9.45
C ARG A 11 -4.22 -5.63 8.39
N ILE A 12 -3.89 -4.76 7.44
CA ILE A 12 -2.82 -5.02 6.44
C ILE A 12 -1.50 -5.29 7.17
N ASN A 13 -1.12 -4.41 8.09
CA ASN A 13 0.14 -4.53 8.80
C ASN A 13 0.20 -5.77 9.69
N GLU A 14 -0.93 -6.18 10.28
CA GLU A 14 -1.05 -7.44 11.01
C GLU A 14 -0.81 -8.64 10.07
N ILE A 15 -1.45 -8.67 8.90
CA ILE A 15 -1.27 -9.75 7.92
C ILE A 15 0.19 -9.81 7.46
N VAL A 16 0.79 -8.69 7.06
CA VAL A 16 2.20 -8.63 6.65
C VAL A 16 3.15 -9.09 7.76
N ALA A 17 2.84 -8.81 9.03
CA ALA A 17 3.69 -9.21 10.15
C ALA A 17 3.51 -10.68 10.58
N THR A 18 2.33 -11.26 10.36
CA THR A 18 1.97 -12.61 10.83
C THR A 18 2.08 -13.68 9.75
N THR A 19 1.84 -13.31 8.50
CA THR A 19 2.07 -14.15 7.33
C THR A 19 3.50 -13.95 6.85
N ASN A 20 4.10 -14.98 6.26
CA ASN A 20 5.37 -14.82 5.58
C ASN A 20 5.21 -14.07 4.23
N THR A 21 4.14 -13.30 4.01
CA THR A 21 3.93 -12.55 2.77
C THR A 21 5.03 -11.50 2.62
N THR A 22 6.13 -11.91 2.00
CA THR A 22 7.33 -11.09 1.91
C THR A 22 7.29 -10.23 0.69
N ASP A 23 6.63 -10.62 -0.40
CA ASP A 23 6.78 -9.93 -1.67
C ASP A 23 5.49 -9.25 -2.11
N PHE A 24 5.52 -7.92 -2.16
CA PHE A 24 4.42 -7.10 -2.65
C PHE A 24 4.78 -6.47 -3.97
N ILE A 25 3.96 -6.68 -5.00
CA ILE A 25 4.16 -6.07 -6.32
C ILE A 25 2.96 -5.22 -6.71
N VAL A 26 3.21 -4.18 -7.50
CA VAL A 26 2.15 -3.49 -8.23
C VAL A 26 1.66 -4.45 -9.32
N HIS A 27 0.46 -5.00 -9.15
CA HIS A 27 -0.12 -5.95 -10.08
C HIS A 27 -0.77 -5.24 -11.27
N SER A 28 -1.59 -4.22 -10.99
CA SER A 28 -2.26 -3.46 -12.03
C SER A 28 -2.60 -2.04 -11.60
N PHE A 29 -2.67 -1.16 -12.58
CA PHE A 29 -3.26 0.17 -12.45
C PHE A 29 -4.28 0.32 -13.57
N ALA A 30 -5.57 0.32 -13.23
CA ALA A 30 -6.66 0.35 -14.20
C ALA A 30 -7.64 1.47 -13.83
N GLY A 31 -7.79 2.44 -14.75
CA GLY A 31 -8.55 3.66 -14.48
C GLY A 31 -7.87 4.48 -13.40
N ASP A 32 -8.51 4.56 -12.24
CA ASP A 32 -8.07 5.27 -11.04
C ASP A 32 -7.76 4.33 -9.87
N SER A 33 -7.67 3.02 -10.13
CA SER A 33 -7.49 2.01 -9.10
C SER A 33 -6.12 1.34 -9.20
N LEU A 34 -5.36 1.39 -8.11
CA LEU A 34 -4.06 0.72 -7.97
C LEU A 34 -4.23 -0.55 -7.14
N LEU A 35 -3.80 -1.68 -7.70
CA LEU A 35 -3.80 -2.97 -7.03
C LEU A 35 -2.36 -3.39 -6.69
N LEU A 36 -2.11 -3.57 -5.40
CA LEU A 36 -0.93 -4.26 -4.88
C LEU A 36 -1.33 -5.66 -4.44
N ILE A 37 -0.55 -6.66 -4.84
CA ILE A 37 -0.73 -8.04 -4.41
C ILE A 37 0.46 -8.44 -3.54
N GLY A 38 0.17 -9.07 -2.42
CA GLY A 38 1.14 -9.73 -1.56
C GLY A 38 1.15 -11.24 -1.84
N SER A 39 2.35 -11.80 -1.98
CA SER A 39 2.57 -13.23 -2.12
C SER A 39 3.63 -13.73 -1.13
N PHE A 40 3.41 -14.92 -0.57
CA PHE A 40 4.40 -15.65 0.22
C PHE A 40 5.53 -16.25 -0.64
N ASP A 41 5.21 -16.65 -1.86
CA ASP A 41 6.16 -17.22 -2.81
C ASP A 41 5.65 -16.84 -4.20
N LEU A 42 6.25 -15.79 -4.79
CA LEU A 42 5.89 -15.05 -6.02
C LEU A 42 5.51 -15.87 -7.27
N CYS A 43 5.44 -17.20 -7.16
CA CYS A 43 5.19 -18.14 -8.23
C CYS A 43 3.82 -18.84 -8.19
N TYR A 44 3.06 -18.89 -7.08
CA TYR A 44 1.84 -19.73 -7.03
C TYR A 44 0.62 -19.23 -6.23
N TYR A 45 0.75 -18.29 -5.28
CA TYR A 45 -0.38 -17.87 -4.42
C TYR A 45 -0.40 -16.36 -4.19
N HIS A 46 -1.58 -15.74 -4.24
CA HIS A 46 -1.81 -14.38 -3.73
C HIS A 46 -2.65 -14.48 -2.47
N GLU A 47 -2.11 -14.01 -1.35
CA GLU A 47 -2.76 -14.13 -0.03
C GLU A 47 -3.35 -12.80 0.45
N LEU A 48 -2.93 -11.68 -0.17
CA LEU A 48 -3.43 -10.36 0.17
C LEU A 48 -3.52 -9.46 -1.05
N GLU A 49 -4.70 -8.91 -1.28
CA GLU A 49 -4.90 -7.81 -2.23
C GLU A 49 -5.12 -6.50 -1.48
N ILE A 50 -4.35 -5.48 -1.82
CA ILE A 50 -4.51 -4.11 -1.32
C ILE A 50 -4.89 -3.24 -2.50
N ARG A 51 -6.08 -2.65 -2.45
CA ARG A 51 -6.59 -1.78 -3.51
C ARG A 51 -6.74 -0.36 -3.03
N PHE A 52 -6.08 0.56 -3.71
CA PHE A 52 -6.28 2.00 -3.58
C PHE A 52 -7.26 2.43 -4.66
N HIS A 53 -8.30 3.18 -4.27
CA HIS A 53 -9.35 3.65 -5.18
C HIS A 53 -9.27 5.17 -5.31
N ASP A 54 -9.63 5.67 -6.49
CA ASP A 54 -9.61 7.09 -6.80
C ASP A 54 -8.18 7.67 -6.59
N VAL A 55 -7.18 7.01 -7.18
CA VAL A 55 -5.75 7.31 -7.01
C VAL A 55 -5.38 8.55 -7.82
N SER A 56 -4.89 9.58 -7.13
CA SER A 56 -4.42 10.84 -7.73
C SER A 56 -2.90 10.90 -7.88
N TYR A 57 -2.15 10.11 -7.12
CA TYR A 57 -0.69 10.07 -7.19
C TYR A 57 -0.10 8.70 -6.84
N ILE A 58 0.93 8.30 -7.59
CA ILE A 58 1.69 7.06 -7.36
C ILE A 58 3.19 7.39 -7.36
N GLY A 59 3.80 7.30 -6.19
CA GLY A 59 5.24 7.35 -5.97
C GLY A 59 5.77 6.01 -5.47
N LEU A 60 5.38 4.91 -6.14
CA LEU A 60 5.79 3.53 -5.84
C LEU A 60 6.71 2.98 -6.94
N THR A 61 7.63 2.10 -6.57
CA THR A 61 8.37 1.32 -7.58
C THR A 61 7.52 0.15 -8.05
N VAL A 62 7.77 -0.30 -9.28
CA VAL A 62 7.12 -1.49 -9.85
C VAL A 62 7.70 -2.79 -9.28
N TYR A 63 8.86 -2.74 -8.61
CA TYR A 63 9.54 -3.91 -8.07
C TYR A 63 8.99 -4.38 -6.73
N ALA A 64 9.27 -5.65 -6.40
CA ALA A 64 8.84 -6.28 -5.15
C ALA A 64 9.27 -5.47 -3.92
N LEU A 65 8.28 -5.05 -3.14
CA LEU A 65 8.45 -4.47 -1.81
C LEU A 65 8.52 -5.60 -0.81
N ASN A 66 9.62 -5.70 -0.08
CA ASN A 66 9.76 -6.73 0.93
C ASN A 66 9.02 -6.33 2.22
N SER A 67 7.99 -7.09 2.61
CA SER A 67 7.25 -6.95 3.87
C SER A 67 6.90 -5.48 4.21
N PRO A 68 6.16 -4.78 3.33
CA PRO A 68 5.92 -3.35 3.49
C PRO A 68 4.96 -3.07 4.65
N ARG A 69 5.24 -2.00 5.36
CA ARG A 69 4.32 -1.42 6.34
C ARG A 69 3.61 -0.21 5.73
N LEU A 70 2.29 -0.16 5.90
CA LEU A 70 1.44 0.90 5.39
C LEU A 70 0.94 1.78 6.54
N THR A 71 1.09 3.10 6.40
CA THR A 71 0.61 4.09 7.37
C THR A 71 0.02 5.29 6.65
N VAL A 72 -0.79 6.11 7.32
CA VAL A 72 -1.12 7.45 6.79
C VAL A 72 0.10 8.35 6.98
N ALA A 73 0.44 9.15 5.98
CA ALA A 73 1.53 10.12 6.05
C ALA A 73 1.21 11.20 7.10
N SER A 74 2.23 11.63 7.83
CA SER A 74 2.13 12.75 8.77
C SER A 74 1.84 14.07 8.05
N GLU A 75 1.34 15.08 8.78
CA GLU A 75 1.15 16.42 8.20
C GLU A 75 2.45 17.00 7.61
N LYS A 76 3.60 16.70 8.21
CA LYS A 76 4.90 17.13 7.71
C LYS A 76 5.20 16.52 6.35
N GLU A 77 4.96 15.22 6.19
CA GLU A 77 5.13 14.51 4.92
C GLU A 77 4.11 15.01 3.89
N ARG A 78 2.85 15.26 4.28
CA ARG A 78 1.84 15.87 3.39
C ARG A 78 2.27 17.24 2.89
N LYS A 79 2.82 18.10 3.76
CA LYS A 79 3.36 19.42 3.36
C LYS A 79 4.55 19.32 2.41
N ALA A 80 5.43 18.33 2.57
CA ALA A 80 6.52 18.10 1.64
C ALA A 80 6.03 17.76 0.23
N HIS A 81 4.83 17.17 0.14
CA HIS A 81 4.15 16.82 -1.11
C HIS A 81 3.08 17.83 -1.54
N ALA A 82 3.09 19.06 -0.99
CA ALA A 82 2.10 20.09 -1.34
C ALA A 82 2.11 20.50 -2.82
N HIS A 83 3.18 20.19 -3.55
CA HIS A 83 3.31 20.43 -4.98
C HIS A 83 2.49 19.45 -5.85
N LEU A 84 1.93 18.39 -5.27
CA LEU A 84 1.17 17.35 -5.99
C LEU A 84 -0.29 17.74 -6.28
N GLU A 85 -0.76 18.93 -5.85
CA GLU A 85 -2.13 19.42 -6.05
C GLU A 85 -3.22 18.35 -5.73
N LEU A 86 -3.06 17.66 -4.60
CA LEU A 86 -4.00 16.62 -4.14
C LEU A 86 -5.35 17.22 -3.75
N ASP A 87 -6.43 16.47 -3.98
CA ASP A 87 -7.77 16.88 -3.55
C ASP A 87 -7.87 16.92 -2.01
N ASP A 88 -8.85 17.67 -1.48
CA ASP A 88 -9.06 17.79 -0.04
C ASP A 88 -9.41 16.46 0.65
N ASP A 89 -10.04 15.54 -0.09
CA ASP A 89 -10.42 14.20 0.36
C ASP A 89 -9.36 13.13 0.06
N ASP A 90 -8.24 13.49 -0.57
CA ASP A 90 -7.13 12.56 -0.76
C ASP A 90 -6.39 12.27 0.54
N VAL A 91 -6.15 10.98 0.75
CA VAL A 91 -5.32 10.47 1.82
C VAL A 91 -3.97 10.09 1.24
N LEU A 92 -2.90 10.71 1.76
CA LEU A 92 -1.54 10.34 1.41
C LEU A 92 -1.11 9.13 2.24
N PHE A 93 -1.12 7.96 1.63
CA PHE A 93 -0.62 6.72 2.19
C PHE A 93 0.89 6.65 2.05
N ARG A 94 1.55 6.21 3.12
CA ARG A 94 2.97 5.96 3.21
C ARG A 94 3.19 4.45 3.19
N VAL A 95 3.95 3.97 2.22
CA VAL A 95 4.34 2.56 2.05
C VAL A 95 5.85 2.47 2.27
N HIS A 96 6.30 1.72 3.27
CA HIS A 96 7.73 1.65 3.58
C HIS A 96 8.15 0.23 3.95
N VAL A 97 9.35 -0.15 3.52
CA VAL A 97 9.98 -1.43 3.87
C VAL A 97 10.64 -1.29 5.26
N ASP A 98 10.64 -2.36 6.05
CA ASP A 98 11.24 -2.38 7.38
C ASP A 98 12.69 -1.85 7.34
N PRO A 99 13.06 -0.85 8.17
CA PRO A 99 14.39 -0.26 8.17
C PRO A 99 15.54 -1.22 8.54
N SER A 100 15.23 -2.42 9.06
CA SER A 100 16.22 -3.50 9.28
C SER A 100 16.70 -4.16 7.98
N LEU A 101 15.96 -4.02 6.89
CA LEU A 101 16.34 -4.48 5.56
C LEU A 101 17.13 -3.37 4.84
N LYS A 102 18.29 -3.70 4.27
CA LYS A 102 19.18 -2.73 3.58
C LYS A 102 18.42 -2.04 2.43
N GLY A 103 18.23 -0.73 2.51
CA GLY A 103 17.57 0.07 1.48
C GLY A 103 16.15 0.53 1.84
N GLY A 104 15.87 0.82 3.11
CA GLY A 104 14.59 1.37 3.57
C GLY A 104 14.19 2.63 2.81
N HIS A 105 13.41 2.45 1.75
CA HIS A 105 12.81 3.52 0.98
C HIS A 105 11.36 3.73 1.42
N VAL A 106 10.95 4.99 1.40
CA VAL A 106 9.57 5.39 1.69
C VAL A 106 8.93 5.80 0.39
N TYR A 107 7.81 5.17 0.09
CA TYR A 107 6.97 5.42 -1.06
C TYR A 107 5.65 6.04 -0.62
N TYR A 108 4.97 6.68 -1.55
CA TYR A 108 3.71 7.35 -1.27
C TYR A 108 2.68 7.06 -2.35
N VAL A 109 1.43 6.91 -1.93
CA VAL A 109 0.25 6.82 -2.81
C VAL A 109 -0.78 7.79 -2.29
N ALA A 110 -1.32 8.66 -3.15
CA ALA A 110 -2.48 9.47 -2.78
C ALA A 110 -3.73 8.84 -3.38
N ALA A 111 -4.73 8.59 -2.54
CA ALA A 111 -5.99 8.00 -2.95
C ALA A 111 -7.09 8.36 -1.93
N LYS A 112 -8.35 8.33 -2.35
CA LYS A 112 -9.48 8.66 -1.47
C LYS A 112 -9.84 7.51 -0.53
N ARG A 113 -9.62 6.27 -0.97
CA ARG A 113 -10.00 5.06 -0.22
C ARG A 113 -8.98 3.94 -0.40
N VAL A 114 -8.96 3.06 0.59
CA VAL A 114 -8.22 1.79 0.56
C VAL A 114 -9.14 0.65 0.97
N SER A 115 -9.00 -0.51 0.34
CA SER A 115 -9.68 -1.75 0.71
C SER A 115 -8.72 -2.92 0.65
N ILE A 116 -9.06 -3.98 1.36
CA ILE A 116 -8.33 -5.25 1.33
C ILE A 116 -9.23 -6.41 0.95
N SER A 117 -8.63 -7.41 0.31
CA SER A 117 -9.20 -8.74 0.19
C SER A 117 -8.20 -9.77 0.70
N GLU A 118 -8.68 -10.70 1.54
CA GLU A 118 -7.90 -11.80 2.15
C GLU A 118 -8.22 -13.15 1.47
N ASP A 119 -8.77 -13.12 0.25
CA ASP A 119 -9.13 -14.33 -0.48
C ASP A 119 -7.89 -14.97 -1.12
N ILE A 120 -7.70 -16.28 -0.89
CA ILE A 120 -6.74 -17.10 -1.65
C ILE A 120 -7.29 -17.21 -3.08
N VAL A 121 -6.77 -16.41 -4.00
CA VAL A 121 -7.13 -16.50 -5.41
C VAL A 121 -6.29 -17.60 -6.07
N TYR A 122 -6.93 -18.70 -6.46
CA TYR A 122 -6.32 -19.76 -7.28
C TYR A 122 -6.33 -19.32 -8.75
N HIS A 123 -5.17 -19.23 -9.38
CA HIS A 123 -5.03 -19.08 -10.84
C HIS A 123 -4.65 -20.40 -11.49
#